data_AF-A0A432SC90-F1
#
_entry.id   AF-A0A432SC90-F1
#
_cell.length_a   1.000
_cell.length_b   1.000
_cell.length_c   1.000
_cell.angle_alpha   90.00
_cell.angle_beta   90.00
_cell.angle_gamma   90.00
#
_symmetry.space_group_name_H-M   'P 1'
#
loop_
_entity.id
_entity.type
_entity.pdbx_description
1 polymer ?
#
loop_
_entity_poly.entity_id
_entity_poly.type
_entity_poly.pdbx_seq_one_letter_code
_entity_poly.pdbx_strand_id
1 'polypeptide(L)'
;MKFLIDFLEAEDVTKSEIFSHLKCHEDEAKILQTFCKKYINGQEDLIVIDVLQELYGEAEYRYVQKLFHIKTLLELGWITQHTFTPLKISDATYLELLNGTVALTPSFLRLLEEGSMEMQLPEIKPYADHLEYLQDQFFRIDLYQKMSTIRHNIHEHSLGINRIKNKLEILEKRIEERIVQTDKDIVLDKFFKQKKLDSKEQIIFIALLKEEYSAGETSIREMNTLIDLISFDEYDRIKNRSLLEDGAKLIADDVIDYEEMLNPFGGITRAFYIVDDVLQSIIHPQKKKKVTKLKLDMLVKEQDIFELVEPTTSLEDVVLNPKTENILHNLMRQVDKDVVNKLKAWGIKEKKSGIDARIIFYGPPGTGKTLTAHSLGRSLKRQILSFDCSKILSMYVGESEKNVRKIFDTYKELTQQTKTEPILLLNEADQFLSSRSSGVSSSADQMHNQMQNIFLEQIEKFEGILIATTNLLENIDTAFSRRFNYKIEFQKPNEQQRRKLWQMMLPEHAPYEEGFDIDTLAKYHMTGGQISLIIKNTAYSVAVRENAVFTMEDFLVEIEKEKRGSFDSEKQLGFLS
;
A
#
# COMPACT_ATOMS: atom_id res chain seq x y z
N MET A 1 43.54 11.51 14.02
CA MET A 1 44.80 10.86 13.58
C MET A 1 45.96 10.92 14.58
N LYS A 2 45.82 11.49 15.79
CA LYS A 2 46.91 11.48 16.80
C LYS A 2 47.35 10.05 17.15
N PHE A 3 46.37 9.15 17.37
CA PHE A 3 46.60 7.76 17.73
C PHE A 3 47.23 6.93 16.61
N LEU A 4 46.86 7.19 15.35
CA LEU A 4 47.52 6.58 14.19
C LEU A 4 49.01 6.94 14.14
N ILE A 5 49.35 8.21 14.31
CA ILE A 5 50.74 8.68 14.27
C ILE A 5 51.53 8.07 15.46
N ASP A 6 50.96 8.12 16.66
CA ASP A 6 51.53 7.48 17.87
C ASP A 6 51.82 5.99 17.64
N PHE A 7 50.87 5.26 17.05
CA PHE A 7 51.04 3.83 16.77
C PHE A 7 52.11 3.54 15.73
N LEU A 8 52.28 4.39 14.71
CA LEU A 8 53.28 4.20 13.65
C LEU A 8 54.69 4.56 14.07
N GLU A 9 54.82 5.62 14.89
CA GLU A 9 56.10 6.17 15.36
C GLU A 9 56.63 5.44 16.60
N ALA A 10 55.78 4.68 17.31
CA ALA A 10 56.20 3.90 18.47
C ALA A 10 57.25 2.82 18.09
N GLU A 11 58.49 3.00 18.57
CA GLU A 11 59.55 1.98 18.48
C GLU A 11 59.18 0.72 19.29
N ASP A 12 58.50 0.92 20.41
CA ASP A 12 57.94 -0.13 21.26
C ASP A 12 56.40 -0.04 21.19
N VAL A 13 55.82 -0.95 20.39
CA VAL A 13 54.39 -0.96 20.09
C VAL A 13 53.54 -1.11 21.37
N THR A 14 54.09 -1.71 22.43
CA THR A 14 53.38 -1.89 23.71
C THR A 14 53.10 -0.58 24.46
N LYS A 15 53.86 0.48 24.15
CA LYS A 15 53.72 1.80 24.77
C LYS A 15 52.75 2.72 24.03
N SER A 16 52.27 2.31 22.87
CA SER A 16 51.27 3.09 22.13
C SER A 16 49.97 3.21 22.90
N GLU A 17 49.29 4.34 22.75
CA GLU A 17 48.03 4.64 23.45
C GLU A 17 46.96 3.59 23.13
N ILE A 18 47.02 2.96 21.94
CA ILE A 18 46.02 1.98 21.47
C ILE A 18 46.32 0.53 21.87
N PHE A 19 47.53 0.18 22.30
CA PHE A 19 47.94 -1.21 22.55
C PHE A 19 47.04 -1.91 23.58
N SER A 20 46.66 -1.20 24.64
CA SER A 20 45.75 -1.70 25.67
C SER A 20 44.37 -2.12 25.13
N HIS A 21 43.94 -1.49 24.03
CA HIS A 21 42.66 -1.77 23.37
C HIS A 21 42.74 -2.95 22.38
N LEU A 22 43.93 -3.30 21.88
CA LEU A 22 44.12 -4.38 20.92
C LEU A 22 43.87 -5.76 21.54
N LYS A 23 44.21 -5.93 22.83
CA LYS A 23 44.17 -7.21 23.56
C LYS A 23 44.92 -8.33 22.82
N CYS A 24 46.04 -7.99 22.20
CA CYS A 24 46.87 -8.89 21.39
C CYS A 24 48.30 -9.00 21.98
N HIS A 25 49.06 -9.98 21.52
CA HIS A 25 50.48 -10.12 21.88
C HIS A 25 51.34 -9.02 21.20
N GLU A 26 52.56 -8.80 21.70
CA GLU A 26 53.50 -7.82 21.11
C GLU A 26 53.79 -8.11 19.63
N ASP A 27 54.03 -9.38 19.30
CA ASP A 27 54.26 -9.84 17.92
C ASP A 27 53.06 -9.54 17.00
N GLU A 28 51.83 -9.69 17.49
CA GLU A 28 50.61 -9.37 16.75
C GLU A 28 50.46 -7.87 16.52
N ALA A 29 50.80 -7.06 17.52
CA ALA A 29 50.78 -5.61 17.40
C ALA A 29 51.83 -5.09 16.40
N LYS A 30 53.03 -5.71 16.36
CA LYS A 30 54.04 -5.41 15.33
C LYS A 30 53.56 -5.73 13.93
N ILE A 31 52.89 -6.87 13.74
CA ILE A 31 52.26 -7.23 12.46
C ILE A 31 51.22 -6.19 12.05
N LEU A 32 50.33 -5.78 12.97
CA LEU A 32 49.35 -4.72 12.71
C LEU A 32 50.00 -3.37 12.38
N GLN A 33 51.09 -3.01 13.06
CA GLN A 33 51.84 -1.79 12.77
C GLN A 33 52.40 -1.80 11.35
N THR A 34 52.93 -2.94 10.88
CA THR A 34 53.40 -3.08 9.49
C THR A 34 52.26 -3.01 8.49
N PHE A 35 51.11 -3.62 8.78
CA PHE A 35 49.91 -3.47 7.95
C PHE A 35 49.47 -2.00 7.85
N CYS A 36 49.48 -1.23 8.96
CA CYS A 36 49.18 0.21 8.93
C CYS A 36 50.17 0.99 8.05
N LYS A 37 51.47 0.71 8.17
CA LYS A 37 52.51 1.38 7.37
C LYS A 37 52.27 1.15 5.88
N LYS A 38 51.91 -0.07 5.48
CA LYS A 38 51.59 -0.41 4.08
C LYS A 38 50.28 0.21 3.61
N TYR A 39 49.24 0.20 4.45
CA TYR A 39 47.96 0.85 4.15
C TYR A 39 48.11 2.34 3.84
N ILE A 40 48.90 3.08 4.63
CA ILE A 40 49.17 4.51 4.40
C ILE A 40 49.97 4.76 3.12
N ASN A 41 50.79 3.80 2.72
CA ASN A 41 51.52 3.83 1.45
C ASN A 41 50.65 3.42 0.25
N GLY A 42 49.34 3.24 0.43
CA GLY A 42 48.37 2.92 -0.63
C GLY A 42 48.22 1.43 -0.93
N GLN A 43 48.70 0.54 -0.05
CA GLN A 43 48.51 -0.92 -0.20
C GLN A 43 47.37 -1.39 0.71
N GLU A 44 46.17 -1.53 0.15
CA GLU A 44 44.97 -1.97 0.89
C GLU A 44 44.98 -3.49 1.13
N ASP A 45 45.25 -4.27 0.09
CA ASP A 45 45.35 -5.73 0.14
C ASP A 45 46.80 -6.20 0.30
N LEU A 46 47.05 -6.98 1.35
CA LEU A 46 48.39 -7.42 1.73
C LEU A 46 48.48 -8.94 1.69
N ILE A 47 49.49 -9.47 1.02
CA ILE A 47 49.76 -10.90 1.03
C ILE A 47 50.49 -11.24 2.33
N VAL A 48 49.98 -12.23 3.07
CA VAL A 48 50.50 -12.61 4.40
C VAL A 48 51.99 -12.98 4.37
N ILE A 49 52.44 -13.75 3.37
CA ILE A 49 53.84 -14.15 3.26
C ILE A 49 54.78 -12.95 3.15
N ASP A 50 54.43 -11.93 2.37
CA ASP A 50 55.26 -10.75 2.15
C ASP A 50 55.47 -9.98 3.46
N VAL A 51 54.41 -9.83 4.26
CA VAL A 51 54.48 -9.11 5.54
C VAL A 51 55.26 -9.89 6.59
N LEU A 52 55.08 -11.21 6.65
CA LEU A 52 55.83 -12.04 7.60
C LEU A 52 57.32 -12.15 7.21
N GLN A 53 57.65 -12.18 5.91
CA GLN A 53 59.04 -12.17 5.44
C GLN A 53 59.73 -10.84 5.72
N GLU A 54 59.02 -9.71 5.55
CA GLU A 54 59.56 -8.39 5.88
C GLU A 54 59.88 -8.24 7.37
N LEU A 55 59.02 -8.78 8.25
CA LEU A 55 59.18 -8.69 9.70
C LEU A 55 60.18 -9.68 10.29
N TYR A 56 60.22 -10.91 9.79
CA TYR A 56 60.96 -12.02 10.41
C TYR A 56 62.10 -12.58 9.54
N GLY A 57 62.25 -12.08 8.31
CA GLY A 57 63.24 -12.52 7.33
C GLY A 57 62.86 -13.84 6.64
N GLU A 58 63.51 -14.11 5.51
CA GLU A 58 63.28 -15.31 4.69
C GLU A 58 64.08 -16.53 5.17
N ALA A 59 65.10 -16.32 6.00
CA ALA A 59 66.01 -17.37 6.44
C ALA A 59 65.32 -18.43 7.33
N GLU A 60 65.59 -19.70 7.05
CA GLU A 60 65.13 -20.87 7.83
C GLU A 60 63.59 -21.01 7.95
N TYR A 61 62.79 -20.34 7.12
CA TYR A 61 61.32 -20.42 7.15
C TYR A 61 60.69 -20.03 8.50
N ARG A 62 61.38 -19.23 9.32
CA ARG A 62 60.88 -18.82 10.65
C ARG A 62 59.56 -18.08 10.59
N TYR A 63 59.33 -17.33 9.51
CA TYR A 63 58.07 -16.62 9.23
C TYR A 63 56.85 -17.55 9.18
N VAL A 64 57.00 -18.81 8.75
CA VAL A 64 55.90 -19.79 8.68
C VAL A 64 55.38 -20.14 10.07
N GLN A 65 56.26 -20.17 11.08
CA GLN A 65 55.86 -20.44 12.48
C GLN A 65 55.02 -19.30 13.07
N LYS A 66 55.01 -18.12 12.44
CA LYS A 66 54.28 -16.93 12.89
C LYS A 66 52.86 -16.83 12.30
N LEU A 67 52.44 -17.77 11.44
CA LEU A 67 51.08 -17.82 10.89
C LEU A 67 49.97 -17.90 11.96
N PHE A 68 50.28 -18.45 13.13
CA PHE A 68 49.38 -18.45 14.28
C PHE A 68 48.95 -17.03 14.71
N HIS A 69 49.85 -16.04 14.63
CA HIS A 69 49.51 -14.65 14.97
C HIS A 69 48.54 -14.04 13.96
N ILE A 70 48.65 -14.39 12.68
CA ILE A 70 47.70 -13.97 11.63
C ILE A 70 46.32 -14.55 11.91
N LYS A 71 46.23 -15.84 12.25
CA LYS A 71 44.96 -16.47 12.65
C LYS A 71 44.36 -15.79 13.88
N THR A 72 45.18 -15.48 14.88
CA THR A 72 44.74 -14.76 16.09
C THR A 72 44.24 -13.35 15.75
N LEU A 73 44.89 -12.61 14.86
CA LEU A 73 44.44 -11.29 14.41
C LEU A 73 43.12 -11.33 13.64
N LEU A 74 42.90 -12.38 12.83
CA LEU A 74 41.62 -12.65 12.17
C LEU A 74 40.52 -12.95 13.20
N GLU A 75 40.80 -13.79 14.20
CA GLU A 75 39.87 -14.11 15.29
C GLU A 75 39.56 -12.91 16.20
N LEU A 76 40.54 -12.02 16.39
CA LEU A 76 40.36 -10.74 17.09
C LEU A 76 39.53 -9.74 16.27
N GLY A 77 39.39 -9.96 14.96
CA GLY A 77 38.65 -9.10 14.03
C GLY A 77 39.39 -7.80 13.67
N TRP A 78 40.72 -7.77 13.79
CA TRP A 78 41.52 -6.61 13.41
C TRP A 78 41.82 -6.59 11.91
N ILE A 79 41.95 -7.78 11.31
CA ILE A 79 42.15 -7.99 9.89
C ILE A 79 41.05 -8.90 9.33
N THR A 80 40.80 -8.80 8.02
CA THR A 80 39.87 -9.65 7.27
C THR A 80 40.59 -10.29 6.10
N GLN A 81 40.25 -11.54 5.79
CA GLN A 81 40.78 -12.25 4.64
C GLN A 81 39.88 -12.04 3.42
N HIS A 82 40.46 -11.70 2.28
CA HIS A 82 39.73 -11.58 1.01
C HIS A 82 39.78 -12.92 0.27
N THR A 83 38.84 -13.82 0.57
CA THR A 83 38.67 -15.08 -0.17
C THR A 83 37.40 -15.05 -1.03
N PHE A 84 37.48 -15.67 -2.21
CA PHE A 84 36.34 -15.82 -3.11
C PHE A 84 35.21 -16.69 -2.50
N THR A 85 35.58 -17.56 -1.56
CA THR A 85 34.65 -18.40 -0.79
C THR A 85 34.70 -17.98 0.69
N PRO A 86 33.56 -17.68 1.33
CA PRO A 86 33.52 -17.43 2.76
C PRO A 86 33.80 -18.74 3.51
N LEU A 87 35.04 -18.88 4.00
CA LEU A 87 35.44 -19.96 4.90
C LEU A 87 35.27 -19.48 6.34
N LYS A 88 34.77 -20.36 7.21
CA LYS A 88 34.80 -20.10 8.66
C LYS A 88 36.27 -20.03 9.07
N ILE A 89 36.68 -18.93 9.71
CA ILE A 89 38.08 -18.72 10.15
C ILE A 89 38.55 -19.84 11.10
N SER A 90 37.62 -20.48 11.82
CA SER A 90 37.90 -21.67 12.65
C SER A 90 38.49 -22.82 11.84
N ASP A 91 37.97 -23.05 10.64
CA ASP A 91 38.22 -24.22 9.80
C ASP A 91 39.39 -23.97 8.84
N ALA A 92 39.81 -22.71 8.69
CA ALA A 92 40.96 -22.33 7.90
C ALA A 92 42.26 -22.92 8.48
N THR A 93 43.00 -23.61 7.62
CA THR A 93 44.32 -24.14 7.93
C THR A 93 45.37 -23.03 7.88
N TYR A 94 46.43 -23.15 8.69
CA TYR A 94 47.51 -22.15 8.69
C TYR A 94 48.16 -21.99 7.30
N LEU A 95 48.24 -23.06 6.51
CA LEU A 95 48.84 -23.02 5.18
C LEU A 95 47.99 -22.25 4.16
N GLU A 96 46.66 -22.26 4.29
CA GLU A 96 45.78 -21.44 3.46
C GLU A 96 45.97 -19.94 3.72
N LEU A 97 46.36 -19.58 4.96
CA LEU A 97 46.65 -18.19 5.31
C LEU A 97 47.96 -17.68 4.71
N LEU A 98 48.93 -18.55 4.40
CA LEU A 98 50.27 -18.14 3.97
C LEU A 98 50.24 -17.29 2.69
N ASN A 99 49.45 -17.71 1.70
CA ASN A 99 49.27 -16.99 0.44
C ASN A 99 47.94 -16.22 0.40
N GLY A 100 47.26 -16.10 1.53
CA GLY A 100 46.03 -15.35 1.64
C GLY A 100 46.28 -13.85 1.54
N THR A 101 45.35 -13.14 0.92
CA THR A 101 45.28 -11.67 0.97
C THR A 101 44.46 -11.25 2.18
N VAL A 102 45.00 -10.30 2.95
CA VAL A 102 44.37 -9.73 4.14
C VAL A 102 44.36 -8.21 4.05
N ALA A 103 43.33 -7.61 4.64
CA ALA A 103 43.19 -6.16 4.75
C ALA A 103 42.86 -5.76 6.19
N LEU A 104 43.11 -4.48 6.52
CA LEU A 104 42.70 -3.90 7.79
C LEU A 104 41.19 -3.72 7.85
N THR A 105 40.58 -4.07 8.99
CA THR A 105 39.13 -3.87 9.15
C THR A 105 38.78 -2.41 9.41
N PRO A 106 37.56 -1.96 9.04
CA PRO A 106 37.07 -0.63 9.41
C PRO A 106 37.06 -0.38 10.93
N SER A 107 36.85 -1.43 11.73
CA SER A 107 36.89 -1.37 13.20
C SER A 107 38.28 -1.00 13.73
N PHE A 108 39.33 -1.55 13.10
CA PHE A 108 40.70 -1.21 13.43
C PHE A 108 41.07 0.21 12.98
N LEU A 109 40.66 0.59 11.77
CA LEU A 109 40.88 1.95 11.25
C LEU A 109 40.22 3.02 12.14
N ARG A 110 38.98 2.79 12.61
CA ARG A 110 38.31 3.68 13.57
C ARG A 110 39.06 3.78 14.90
N LEU A 111 39.57 2.66 15.42
CA LEU A 111 40.39 2.69 16.64
C LEU A 111 41.64 3.57 16.46
N LEU A 112 42.27 3.55 15.28
CA LEU A 112 43.42 4.40 14.96
C LEU A 112 43.05 5.89 14.80
N GLU A 113 41.81 6.19 14.41
CA GLU A 113 41.33 7.57 14.28
C GLU A 113 40.94 8.19 15.61
N GLU A 114 40.14 7.46 16.40
CA GLU A 114 39.44 7.94 17.60
C GLU A 114 40.14 7.57 18.91
N GLY A 115 41.07 6.60 18.91
CA GLY A 115 41.84 6.16 20.08
C GLY A 115 41.04 5.36 21.10
N SER A 116 39.74 5.19 20.88
CA SER A 116 38.87 4.35 21.67
C SER A 116 37.92 3.58 20.76
N MET A 117 37.42 2.46 21.27
CA MET A 117 36.44 1.59 20.59
C MET A 117 35.01 1.87 21.05
N GLU A 118 34.80 2.96 21.80
CA GLU A 118 33.52 3.28 22.40
C GLU A 118 32.63 3.97 21.36
N MET A 119 31.72 3.19 20.76
CA MET A 119 30.49 3.77 20.24
C MET A 119 29.83 4.48 21.43
N GLN A 120 29.56 5.77 21.29
CA GLN A 120 28.90 6.58 22.30
C GLN A 120 27.57 5.90 22.69
N LEU A 121 27.55 5.30 23.87
CA LEU A 121 26.34 4.72 24.43
C LEU A 121 25.44 5.87 24.93
N PRO A 122 24.11 5.75 24.78
CA PRO A 122 23.18 6.78 25.23
C PRO A 122 23.35 7.10 26.72
N GLU A 123 23.27 8.38 27.07
CA GLU A 123 23.25 8.83 28.46
C GLU A 123 21.97 8.36 29.16
N ILE A 124 22.07 8.06 30.47
CA ILE A 124 20.92 7.67 31.28
C ILE A 124 20.10 8.92 31.60
N LYS A 125 19.14 9.22 30.72
CA LYS A 125 18.17 10.32 30.87
C LYS A 125 16.79 9.85 30.37
N PRO A 126 15.68 10.41 30.89
CA PRO A 126 14.33 10.07 30.41
C PRO A 126 14.19 10.37 28.92
N TYR A 127 13.40 9.55 28.22
CA TYR A 127 13.12 9.76 26.80
C TYR A 127 12.26 11.02 26.60
N ALA A 128 12.73 11.94 25.76
CA ALA A 128 11.99 13.15 25.44
C ALA A 128 10.79 12.86 24.53
N ASP A 129 11.00 11.97 23.54
CA ASP A 129 10.05 11.58 22.50
C ASP A 129 10.22 10.10 22.08
N HIS A 130 9.20 9.53 21.43
CA HIS A 130 9.18 8.16 20.93
C HIS A 130 10.33 7.87 19.94
N LEU A 131 10.73 8.85 19.13
CA LEU A 131 11.85 8.69 18.19
C LEU A 131 13.18 8.42 18.88
N GLU A 132 13.43 9.03 20.05
CA GLU A 132 14.65 8.79 20.83
C GLU A 132 14.70 7.35 21.36
N TYR A 133 13.54 6.79 21.74
CA TYR A 133 13.42 5.39 22.11
C TYR A 133 13.67 4.45 20.93
N LEU A 134 13.12 4.78 19.74
CA LEU A 134 13.36 4.00 18.53
C LEU A 134 14.84 4.01 18.11
N GLN A 135 15.55 5.13 18.29
CA GLN A 135 16.98 5.21 18.01
C GLN A 135 17.78 4.21 18.86
N ASP A 136 17.52 4.15 20.18
CA ASP A 136 18.19 3.18 21.06
C ASP A 136 17.85 1.72 20.66
N GLN A 137 16.59 1.45 20.27
CA GLN A 137 16.16 0.12 19.81
C GLN A 137 16.76 -0.25 18.44
N PHE A 138 16.89 0.69 17.50
CA PHE A 138 17.54 0.44 16.22
C PHE A 138 19.03 0.20 16.39
N PHE A 139 19.68 0.92 17.30
CA PHE A 139 21.07 0.66 17.67
C PHE A 139 21.24 -0.73 18.29
N ARG A 140 20.28 -1.19 19.09
CA ARG A 140 20.23 -2.57 19.59
C ARG A 140 20.17 -3.58 18.43
N ILE A 141 19.32 -3.37 17.44
CA ILE A 141 19.26 -4.23 16.24
C ILE A 141 20.56 -4.20 15.44
N ASP A 142 21.22 -3.05 15.30
CA ASP A 142 22.52 -2.97 14.64
C ASP A 142 23.59 -3.83 15.32
N LEU A 143 23.58 -3.90 16.66
CA LEU A 143 24.47 -4.77 17.41
C LEU A 143 24.15 -6.26 17.19
N TYR A 144 22.86 -6.64 17.17
CA TYR A 144 22.45 -8.00 16.83
C TYR A 144 22.86 -8.39 15.40
N GLN A 145 22.71 -7.49 14.43
CA GLN A 145 23.12 -7.71 13.04
C GLN A 145 24.63 -7.91 12.93
N LYS A 146 25.42 -7.00 13.53
CA LYS A 146 26.90 -7.13 13.56
C LYS A 146 27.33 -8.44 14.21
N MET A 147 26.68 -8.84 15.30
CA MET A 147 26.94 -10.11 15.96
C MET A 147 26.62 -11.30 15.05
N SER A 148 25.48 -11.27 14.35
CA SER A 148 25.09 -12.32 13.40
C SER A 148 26.07 -12.46 12.24
N THR A 149 26.53 -11.35 11.65
CA THR A 149 27.54 -11.35 10.59
C THR A 149 28.87 -11.94 11.08
N ILE A 150 29.29 -11.60 12.30
CA ILE A 150 30.54 -12.14 12.86
C ILE A 150 30.40 -13.63 13.17
N ARG A 151 29.25 -14.11 13.65
CA ARG A 151 29.00 -15.55 13.87
C ARG A 151 29.08 -16.37 12.58
N HIS A 152 28.64 -15.81 11.45
CA HIS A 152 28.73 -16.50 10.16
C HIS A 152 30.19 -16.70 9.71
N ASN A 153 31.07 -15.78 10.09
CA ASN A 153 32.46 -15.75 9.60
C ASN A 153 33.49 -16.28 10.63
N ILE A 154 33.18 -16.23 11.93
CA ILE A 154 34.12 -16.49 13.05
C ILE A 154 33.48 -17.39 14.11
N HIS A 155 34.30 -18.17 14.84
CA HIS A 155 33.90 -19.03 15.96
C HIS A 155 33.09 -18.26 17.04
N GLU A 156 32.14 -18.95 17.68
CA GLU A 156 31.19 -18.43 18.69
C GLU A 156 31.82 -17.69 19.90
N HIS A 157 33.13 -17.83 20.13
CA HIS A 157 33.85 -17.26 21.27
C HIS A 157 34.87 -16.17 20.91
N SER A 158 34.79 -15.61 19.70
CA SER A 158 35.70 -14.53 19.30
C SER A 158 35.62 -13.34 20.26
N LEU A 159 36.75 -12.68 20.50
CA LEU A 159 36.79 -11.48 21.34
C LEU A 159 35.92 -10.36 20.76
N GLY A 160 35.70 -10.35 19.44
CA GLY A 160 34.74 -9.46 18.78
C GLY A 160 33.28 -9.71 19.21
N ILE A 161 32.84 -10.97 19.22
CA ILE A 161 31.48 -11.35 19.67
C ILE A 161 31.29 -11.00 21.14
N ASN A 162 32.25 -11.37 22.00
CA ASN A 162 32.17 -11.07 23.44
C ASN A 162 32.12 -9.56 23.72
N ARG A 163 32.84 -8.73 22.95
CA ARG A 163 32.77 -7.26 23.05
C ARG A 163 31.40 -6.73 22.66
N ILE A 164 30.83 -7.21 21.55
CA ILE A 164 29.50 -6.78 21.08
C ILE A 164 28.42 -7.26 22.05
N LYS A 165 28.53 -8.48 22.57
CA LYS A 165 27.62 -9.04 23.58
C LYS A 165 27.63 -8.21 24.86
N ASN A 166 28.80 -7.89 25.41
CA ASN A 166 28.90 -7.01 26.59
C ASN A 166 28.31 -5.62 26.32
N LYS A 167 28.55 -5.05 25.12
CA LYS A 167 27.95 -3.76 24.72
C LYS A 167 26.44 -3.84 24.64
N LEU A 168 25.91 -4.92 24.07
CA LEU A 168 24.48 -5.17 23.96
C LEU A 168 23.84 -5.30 25.35
N GLU A 169 24.44 -6.06 26.27
CA GLU A 169 23.96 -6.18 27.66
C GLU A 169 23.95 -4.83 28.39
N ILE A 170 24.99 -4.01 28.21
CA ILE A 170 25.03 -2.65 28.78
C ILE A 170 23.95 -1.75 28.17
N LEU A 171 23.74 -1.84 26.84
CA LEU A 171 22.72 -1.06 26.15
C LEU A 171 21.31 -1.46 26.59
N GLU A 172 21.01 -2.76 26.65
CA GLU A 172 19.71 -3.28 27.11
C GLU A 172 19.41 -2.81 28.54
N LYS A 173 20.39 -2.90 29.44
CA LYS A 173 20.25 -2.39 30.81
C LYS A 173 19.99 -0.88 30.85
N ARG A 174 20.69 -0.09 30.01
CA ARG A 174 20.45 1.37 29.93
C ARG A 174 19.07 1.68 29.40
N ILE A 175 18.59 0.97 28.38
CA ILE A 175 17.24 1.15 27.86
C ILE A 175 16.22 0.88 28.96
N GLU A 176 16.38 -0.20 29.73
CA GLU A 176 15.51 -0.50 30.88
C GLU A 176 15.52 0.62 31.92
N GLU A 177 16.71 1.09 32.33
CA GLU A 177 16.87 2.20 33.27
C GLU A 177 16.22 3.50 32.76
N ARG A 178 16.36 3.79 31.46
CA ARG A 178 15.75 4.96 30.82
C ARG A 178 14.23 4.85 30.72
N ILE A 179 13.68 3.67 30.43
CA ILE A 179 12.22 3.43 30.44
C ILE A 179 11.66 3.68 31.84
N VAL A 180 12.32 3.18 32.90
CA VAL A 180 11.89 3.36 34.30
C VAL A 180 11.87 4.83 34.72
N GLN A 181 12.80 5.64 34.23
CA GLN A 181 12.86 7.08 34.50
C GLN A 181 11.89 7.92 33.65
N THR A 182 11.29 7.33 32.61
CA THR A 182 10.42 8.06 31.67
C THR A 182 8.96 7.99 32.15
N ASP A 183 8.44 9.13 32.63
CA ASP A 183 7.04 9.23 33.09
C ASP A 183 5.99 9.19 31.96
N LYS A 184 6.41 9.32 30.69
CA LYS A 184 5.50 9.31 29.52
C LYS A 184 5.28 7.87 29.01
N ASP A 185 4.03 7.56 28.63
CA ASP A 185 3.68 6.31 27.95
C ASP A 185 4.48 6.14 26.65
N ILE A 186 5.46 5.23 26.65
CA ILE A 186 6.18 4.82 25.43
C ILE A 186 5.28 3.88 24.62
N VAL A 187 4.99 4.28 23.39
CA VAL A 187 4.00 3.63 22.50
C VAL A 187 4.34 2.18 22.23
N LEU A 188 5.61 1.91 21.89
CA LEU A 188 6.06 0.57 21.53
C LEU A 188 6.14 -0.36 22.75
N ASP A 189 6.55 0.14 23.92
CA ASP A 189 6.52 -0.64 25.17
C ASP A 189 5.09 -1.05 25.55
N LYS A 190 4.14 -0.12 25.42
CA LYS A 190 2.71 -0.41 25.61
C LYS A 190 2.19 -1.44 24.62
N PHE A 191 2.59 -1.34 23.35
CA PHE A 191 2.24 -2.30 22.31
C PHE A 191 2.73 -3.70 22.63
N PHE A 192 4.00 -3.84 23.04
CA PHE A 192 4.58 -5.13 23.45
C PHE A 192 3.87 -5.74 24.66
N LYS A 193 3.54 -4.91 25.67
CA LYS A 193 2.77 -5.37 26.84
C LYS A 193 1.34 -5.78 26.47
N GLN A 194 0.68 -5.06 25.57
CA GLN A 194 -0.68 -5.35 25.12
C GLN A 194 -0.75 -6.67 24.33
N LYS A 195 0.18 -6.86 23.39
CA LYS A 195 0.31 -8.08 22.59
C LYS A 195 1.02 -9.21 23.34
N LYS A 196 1.60 -8.94 24.52
CA LYS A 196 2.37 -9.89 25.35
C LYS A 196 3.51 -10.57 24.57
N LEU A 197 4.25 -9.81 23.75
CA LEU A 197 5.33 -10.36 22.92
C LEU A 197 6.56 -10.73 23.76
N ASP A 198 7.18 -11.87 23.46
CA ASP A 198 8.45 -12.30 24.06
C ASP A 198 9.63 -11.46 23.52
N SER A 199 10.74 -11.45 24.26
CA SER A 199 12.01 -10.83 23.91
C SER A 199 12.45 -11.06 22.46
N LYS A 200 12.39 -12.30 21.96
CA LYS A 200 12.75 -12.66 20.58
C LYS A 200 11.75 -12.11 19.55
N GLU A 201 10.45 -12.16 19.86
CA GLU A 201 9.39 -11.60 19.01
C GLU A 201 9.52 -10.07 18.90
N GLN A 202 9.88 -9.40 20.00
CA GLN A 202 10.16 -7.97 20.02
C GLN A 202 11.38 -7.63 19.14
N ILE A 203 12.45 -8.42 19.19
CA ILE A 203 13.63 -8.21 18.33
C ILE A 203 13.26 -8.35 16.85
N ILE A 204 12.50 -9.38 16.46
CA ILE A 204 11.99 -9.54 15.09
C ILE A 204 11.17 -8.31 14.69
N PHE A 205 10.22 -7.90 15.53
CA PHE A 205 9.36 -6.76 15.25
C PHE A 205 10.15 -5.46 15.05
N ILE A 206 11.11 -5.17 15.93
CA ILE A 206 11.94 -3.96 15.84
C ILE A 206 12.86 -4.03 14.60
N ALA A 207 13.34 -5.21 14.22
CA ALA A 207 14.15 -5.37 13.01
C ALA A 207 13.36 -5.02 11.75
N LEU A 208 12.12 -5.50 11.64
CA LEU A 208 11.21 -5.13 10.55
C LEU A 208 10.87 -3.63 10.59
N LEU A 209 10.61 -3.08 11.79
CA LEU A 209 10.34 -1.66 11.96
C LEU A 209 11.54 -0.80 11.52
N LYS A 210 12.77 -1.22 11.84
CA LYS A 210 13.99 -0.54 11.41
C LYS A 210 14.09 -0.49 9.89
N GLU A 211 13.73 -1.57 9.21
CA GLU A 211 13.74 -1.62 7.75
C GLU A 211 12.71 -0.67 7.14
N GLU A 212 11.51 -0.56 7.71
CA GLU A 212 10.50 0.42 7.25
C GLU A 212 10.98 1.88 7.40
N TYR A 213 11.82 2.17 8.40
CA TYR A 213 12.42 3.50 8.58
C TYR A 213 13.69 3.71 7.73
N SER A 214 14.32 2.64 7.26
CA SER A 214 15.60 2.64 6.57
C SER A 214 15.40 2.24 5.11
N ALA A 215 15.41 3.21 4.19
CA ALA A 215 15.32 2.97 2.73
C ALA A 215 16.56 2.28 2.11
N GLY A 216 17.33 1.53 2.90
CA GLY A 216 18.58 0.86 2.50
C GLY A 216 18.37 -0.55 1.94
N GLU A 217 19.30 -0.99 1.09
CA GLU A 217 19.24 -2.22 0.26
C GLU A 217 19.36 -3.56 1.03
N THR A 218 19.45 -3.56 2.37
CA THR A 218 19.57 -4.80 3.14
C THR A 218 18.21 -5.46 3.38
N SER A 219 17.94 -6.55 2.66
CA SER A 219 16.76 -7.44 2.82
C SER A 219 16.78 -8.14 4.19
N ILE A 220 16.32 -7.47 5.25
CA ILE A 220 16.19 -8.06 6.59
C ILE A 220 14.88 -8.85 6.69
N ARG A 221 13.91 -8.61 5.78
CA ARG A 221 12.60 -9.27 5.70
C ARG A 221 12.64 -10.77 5.52
N GLU A 222 13.73 -11.32 4.98
CA GLU A 222 13.85 -12.75 4.72
C GLU A 222 13.84 -13.57 6.02
N MET A 223 13.05 -14.65 6.01
CA MET A 223 12.90 -15.55 7.17
C MET A 223 14.23 -15.97 7.78
N ASN A 224 15.19 -16.42 6.96
CA ASN A 224 16.47 -16.91 7.47
C ASN A 224 17.26 -15.79 8.15
N THR A 225 17.25 -14.57 7.60
CA THR A 225 17.92 -13.40 8.18
C THR A 225 17.32 -13.02 9.54
N LEU A 226 15.99 -13.04 9.66
CA LEU A 226 15.30 -12.77 10.93
C LEU A 226 15.61 -13.84 11.98
N ILE A 227 15.61 -15.12 11.59
CA ILE A 227 15.96 -16.21 12.50
C ILE A 227 17.42 -16.11 12.93
N ASP A 228 18.32 -15.74 12.03
CA ASP A 228 19.76 -15.58 12.31
C ASP A 228 20.05 -14.43 13.27
N LEU A 229 19.20 -13.40 13.26
CA LEU A 229 19.29 -12.29 14.18
C LEU A 229 19.10 -12.73 15.64
N ILE A 230 18.14 -13.63 15.89
CA ILE A 230 17.71 -14.08 17.23
C ILE A 230 18.28 -15.43 17.67
N SER A 231 19.06 -16.09 16.82
CA SER A 231 19.62 -17.43 17.08
C SER A 231 21.13 -17.37 17.28
N PHE A 232 21.62 -18.05 18.31
CA PHE A 232 23.06 -18.12 18.58
C PHE A 232 23.71 -19.36 17.98
N ASP A 233 22.99 -20.48 17.93
CA ASP A 233 23.43 -21.76 17.39
C ASP A 233 22.36 -22.39 16.47
N GLU A 234 22.68 -23.56 15.88
CA GLU A 234 21.76 -24.27 14.98
C GLU A 234 20.51 -24.81 15.68
N TYR A 235 20.60 -25.12 16.98
CA TYR A 235 19.47 -25.62 17.75
C TYR A 235 18.45 -24.50 18.00
N ASP A 236 18.94 -23.31 18.37
CA ASP A 236 18.14 -22.09 18.49
C ASP A 236 17.50 -21.72 17.16
N ARG A 237 18.20 -21.87 16.03
CA ARG A 237 17.60 -21.63 14.69
C ARG A 237 16.36 -22.48 14.48
N ILE A 238 16.44 -23.79 14.76
CA ILE A 238 15.31 -24.71 14.59
C ILE A 238 14.16 -24.31 15.53
N LYS A 239 14.46 -24.02 16.78
CA LYS A 239 13.45 -23.61 17.77
C LYS A 239 12.78 -22.29 17.40
N ASN A 240 13.55 -21.32 16.92
CA ASN A 240 13.05 -19.98 16.62
C ASN A 240 12.25 -19.92 15.32
N ARG A 241 12.42 -20.89 14.39
CA ARG A 241 11.61 -20.95 13.16
C ARG A 241 10.11 -20.98 13.44
N SER A 242 9.68 -21.63 14.52
CA SER A 242 8.26 -21.67 14.90
C SER A 242 7.66 -20.30 15.26
N LEU A 243 8.48 -19.25 15.45
CA LEU A 243 8.01 -17.87 15.67
C LEU A 243 7.53 -17.19 14.39
N LEU A 244 7.86 -17.75 13.22
CA LEU A 244 7.54 -17.21 11.89
C LEU A 244 6.74 -18.22 11.03
N GLU A 245 6.22 -19.27 11.65
CA GLU A 245 5.35 -20.26 11.00
C GLU A 245 3.87 -19.93 11.19
N ASP A 246 3.01 -20.54 10.38
CA ASP A 246 1.56 -20.36 10.43
C ASP A 246 1.01 -20.74 11.81
N GLY A 247 0.33 -19.78 12.46
CA GLY A 247 -0.17 -19.92 13.84
C GLY A 247 0.79 -19.40 14.92
N ALA A 248 1.99 -18.93 14.54
CA ALA A 248 2.83 -18.15 15.43
C ALA A 248 2.11 -16.87 15.85
N LYS A 249 2.40 -16.40 17.06
CA LYS A 249 1.68 -15.28 17.66
C LYS A 249 1.80 -13.98 16.87
N LEU A 250 2.97 -13.73 16.29
CA LEU A 250 3.20 -12.56 15.43
C LEU A 250 2.28 -12.53 14.21
N ILE A 251 1.94 -13.70 13.66
CA ILE A 251 1.06 -13.84 12.48
C ILE A 251 -0.41 -13.92 12.93
N ALA A 252 -0.72 -14.73 13.94
CA ALA A 252 -2.08 -14.95 14.42
C ALA A 252 -2.74 -13.70 15.04
N ASP A 253 -1.94 -12.80 15.63
CA ASP A 253 -2.42 -11.53 16.20
C ASP A 253 -2.37 -10.36 15.19
N ASP A 254 -2.18 -10.64 13.89
CA ASP A 254 -2.02 -9.67 12.80
C ASP A 254 -0.95 -8.60 13.11
N VAL A 255 0.18 -9.02 13.70
CA VAL A 255 1.31 -8.11 14.01
C VAL A 255 2.23 -7.98 12.80
N ILE A 256 2.54 -9.10 12.15
CA ILE A 256 3.32 -9.19 10.92
C ILE A 256 2.60 -10.08 9.91
N ASP A 257 2.85 -9.86 8.63
CA ASP A 257 2.38 -10.68 7.51
C ASP A 257 3.58 -11.09 6.63
N TYR A 258 3.40 -12.01 5.69
CA TYR A 258 4.47 -12.45 4.81
C TYR A 258 4.02 -12.70 3.36
N GLU A 259 4.96 -12.51 2.44
CA GLU A 259 4.80 -12.90 1.03
C GLU A 259 5.72 -14.06 0.69
N GLU A 260 5.22 -14.99 -0.12
CA GLU A 260 6.00 -16.09 -0.66
C GLU A 260 6.51 -15.74 -2.05
N MET A 261 7.84 -15.71 -2.21
CA MET A 261 8.50 -15.50 -3.48
C MET A 261 9.17 -16.79 -3.96
N LEU A 262 9.07 -17.02 -5.26
CA LEU A 262 9.78 -18.12 -5.92
C LEU A 262 11.18 -17.67 -6.30
N ASN A 263 12.18 -18.32 -5.72
CA ASN A 263 13.57 -18.10 -6.11
C ASN A 263 13.82 -18.65 -7.52
N PRO A 264 14.81 -18.11 -8.26
CA PRO A 264 15.19 -18.58 -9.61
C PRO A 264 15.52 -20.08 -9.71
N PHE A 265 15.80 -20.74 -8.58
CA PHE A 265 16.10 -22.17 -8.47
C PHE A 265 14.90 -23.03 -8.01
N GLY A 266 13.69 -22.47 -7.98
CA GLY A 266 12.46 -23.20 -7.64
C GLY A 266 12.19 -23.37 -6.13
N GLY A 267 12.99 -22.76 -5.27
CA GLY A 267 12.74 -22.70 -3.83
C GLY A 267 11.75 -21.58 -3.46
N ILE A 268 11.02 -21.74 -2.36
CA ILE A 268 10.13 -20.70 -1.82
C ILE A 268 10.87 -19.94 -0.73
N THR A 269 10.91 -18.61 -0.84
CA THR A 269 11.37 -17.70 0.22
C THR A 269 10.19 -16.94 0.80
N ARG A 270 10.22 -16.69 2.11
CA ARG A 270 9.23 -15.89 2.82
C ARG A 270 9.85 -14.56 3.23
N ALA A 271 9.25 -13.46 2.80
CA ALA A 271 9.60 -12.11 3.22
C ALA A 271 8.50 -11.59 4.16
N PHE A 272 8.89 -11.10 5.33
CA PHE A 272 7.96 -10.64 6.37
C PHE A 272 7.87 -9.12 6.41
N TYR A 273 6.69 -8.61 6.78
CA TYR A 273 6.35 -7.19 6.82
C TYR A 273 5.49 -6.89 8.05
N ILE A 274 5.57 -5.67 8.58
CA ILE A 274 4.63 -5.24 9.64
C ILE A 274 3.31 -4.87 8.97
N VAL A 275 2.20 -5.36 9.52
CA VAL A 275 0.85 -5.02 9.04
C VAL A 275 0.66 -3.50 9.14
N ASP A 276 0.16 -2.85 8.07
CA ASP A 276 0.09 -1.39 7.95
C ASP A 276 -0.63 -0.72 9.15
N ASP A 277 -1.72 -1.31 9.63
CA ASP A 277 -2.45 -0.83 10.81
C ASP A 277 -1.56 -0.76 12.07
N VAL A 278 -0.69 -1.76 12.26
CA VAL A 278 0.26 -1.82 13.38
C VAL A 278 1.36 -0.79 13.16
N LEU A 279 1.92 -0.71 11.95
CA LEU A 279 2.97 0.24 11.59
C LEU A 279 2.51 1.68 11.83
N GLN A 280 1.33 2.06 11.34
CA GLN A 280 0.76 3.41 11.52
C GLN A 280 0.56 3.76 13.01
N SER A 281 0.16 2.79 13.83
CA SER A 281 -0.05 3.00 15.26
C SER A 281 1.23 3.35 16.01
N ILE A 282 2.38 2.91 15.49
CA ILE A 282 3.71 3.10 16.08
C ILE A 282 4.38 4.36 15.52
N ILE A 283 4.33 4.58 14.21
CA ILE A 283 4.93 5.77 13.57
C ILE A 283 4.18 7.05 13.97
N HIS A 284 2.85 6.99 14.12
CA HIS A 284 2.01 8.18 14.34
C HIS A 284 1.12 8.08 15.60
N PRO A 285 1.71 8.00 16.81
CA PRO A 285 0.98 7.69 18.04
C PRO A 285 0.01 8.80 18.50
N GLN A 286 0.30 10.07 18.20
CA GLN A 286 -0.52 11.21 18.61
C GLN A 286 -1.69 11.52 17.65
N LYS A 287 -1.80 10.83 16.52
CA LYS A 287 -3.01 10.88 15.70
C LYS A 287 -4.06 9.96 16.32
N LYS A 288 -4.78 10.46 17.35
CA LYS A 288 -6.10 9.90 17.71
C LYS A 288 -6.89 9.72 16.42
N LYS A 289 -7.21 8.47 16.05
CA LYS A 289 -7.96 8.06 14.85
C LYS A 289 -8.64 9.21 14.11
N LYS A 290 -7.85 9.94 13.31
CA LYS A 290 -8.21 10.02 11.90
C LYS A 290 -7.56 8.78 11.37
N VAL A 291 -8.38 7.75 11.13
CA VAL A 291 -8.05 6.79 10.08
C VAL A 291 -7.68 7.70 8.91
N THR A 292 -6.39 7.94 8.67
CA THR A 292 -5.92 8.32 7.34
C THR A 292 -6.11 7.06 6.55
N LYS A 293 -7.40 6.83 6.26
CA LYS A 293 -7.90 6.06 5.15
C LYS A 293 -6.94 6.44 4.04
N LEU A 294 -6.27 5.48 3.41
CA LEU A 294 -6.09 5.61 1.98
C LEU A 294 -7.46 6.06 1.48
N LYS A 295 -7.57 7.36 1.12
CA LYS A 295 -8.84 7.86 0.62
C LYS A 295 -9.12 6.93 -0.55
N LEU A 296 -10.34 6.40 -0.65
CA LEU A 296 -10.74 5.64 -1.83
C LEU A 296 -10.31 6.39 -3.11
N ASP A 297 -10.27 7.73 -3.04
CA ASP A 297 -9.69 8.66 -4.02
C ASP A 297 -8.22 8.40 -4.43
N MET A 298 -7.32 8.05 -3.50
CA MET A 298 -5.92 7.70 -3.80
C MET A 298 -5.80 6.31 -4.44
N LEU A 299 -6.47 5.30 -3.88
CA LEU A 299 -6.47 3.93 -4.43
C LEU A 299 -7.10 3.88 -5.83
N VAL A 300 -8.14 4.67 -6.06
CA VAL A 300 -8.79 4.78 -7.37
C VAL A 300 -7.91 5.55 -8.36
N LYS A 301 -7.21 6.61 -7.92
CA LYS A 301 -6.26 7.37 -8.78
C LYS A 301 -5.10 6.53 -9.29
N GLU A 302 -4.65 5.53 -8.53
CA GLU A 302 -3.57 4.64 -8.97
C GLU A 302 -4.01 3.65 -10.06
N GLN A 303 -5.30 3.35 -10.16
CA GLN A 303 -5.81 2.30 -11.03
C GLN A 303 -6.39 2.80 -12.37
N ASP A 304 -6.74 4.10 -12.50
CA ASP A 304 -7.27 4.77 -13.70
C ASP A 304 -8.50 4.11 -14.37
N ILE A 305 -9.09 3.10 -13.72
CA ILE A 305 -10.25 2.33 -14.20
C ILE A 305 -11.55 2.98 -13.73
N PHE A 306 -11.60 3.36 -12.45
CA PHE A 306 -12.81 3.89 -11.81
C PHE A 306 -12.73 5.39 -11.60
N GLU A 307 -13.88 6.04 -11.64
CA GLU A 307 -14.06 7.41 -11.20
C GLU A 307 -14.79 7.39 -9.85
N LEU A 308 -14.11 7.87 -8.81
CA LEU A 308 -14.75 8.02 -7.51
C LEU A 308 -15.67 9.23 -7.53
N VAL A 309 -16.97 8.98 -7.33
CA VAL A 309 -17.97 10.04 -7.23
C VAL A 309 -18.45 10.17 -5.79
N GLU A 310 -18.28 11.36 -5.22
CA GLU A 310 -18.92 11.75 -3.96
C GLU A 310 -20.31 12.34 -4.26
N PRO A 311 -21.40 11.64 -3.91
CA PRO A 311 -22.72 12.10 -4.30
C PRO A 311 -23.16 13.31 -3.47
N THR A 312 -23.42 14.43 -4.14
CA THR A 312 -23.81 15.71 -3.54
C THR A 312 -25.32 15.85 -3.34
N THR A 313 -26.12 15.20 -4.19
CA THR A 313 -27.59 15.28 -4.21
C THR A 313 -28.22 14.12 -3.45
N SER A 314 -29.33 14.38 -2.77
CA SER A 314 -30.15 13.37 -2.09
C SER A 314 -31.31 12.89 -2.97
N LEU A 315 -32.00 11.80 -2.58
CA LEU A 315 -33.14 11.31 -3.37
C LEU A 315 -34.31 12.32 -3.40
N GLU A 316 -34.40 13.18 -2.38
CA GLU A 316 -35.42 14.23 -2.25
C GLU A 316 -35.22 15.35 -3.28
N ASP A 317 -33.98 15.50 -3.77
CA ASP A 317 -33.60 16.48 -4.79
C ASP A 317 -33.90 15.99 -6.23
N VAL A 318 -34.43 14.77 -6.39
CA VAL A 318 -34.72 14.17 -7.69
C VAL A 318 -36.22 14.00 -7.88
N VAL A 319 -36.74 14.51 -9.00
CA VAL A 319 -38.15 14.35 -9.36
C VAL A 319 -38.34 13.00 -10.07
N LEU A 320 -38.93 12.03 -9.37
CA LEU A 320 -39.18 10.69 -9.87
C LEU A 320 -40.68 10.40 -10.06
N ASN A 321 -40.99 9.35 -10.82
CA ASN A 321 -42.34 8.80 -10.87
C ASN A 321 -42.64 8.10 -9.53
N PRO A 322 -43.83 8.25 -8.93
CA PRO A 322 -44.22 7.57 -7.69
C PRO A 322 -43.93 6.06 -7.67
N LYS A 323 -44.06 5.37 -8.82
CA LYS A 323 -43.71 3.94 -8.91
C LYS A 323 -42.20 3.71 -8.66
N THR A 324 -41.36 4.48 -9.35
CA THR A 324 -39.90 4.40 -9.24
C THR A 324 -39.42 4.81 -7.84
N GLU A 325 -39.98 5.88 -7.30
CA GLU A 325 -39.70 6.37 -5.95
C GLU A 325 -40.02 5.31 -4.89
N ASN A 326 -41.17 4.64 -4.97
CA ASN A 326 -41.53 3.56 -4.07
C ASN A 326 -40.57 2.37 -4.13
N ILE A 327 -40.11 1.98 -5.33
CA ILE A 327 -39.14 0.89 -5.49
C ILE A 327 -37.81 1.26 -4.82
N LEU A 328 -37.31 2.48 -5.04
CA LEU A 328 -36.06 2.95 -4.45
C LEU A 328 -36.17 3.09 -2.93
N HIS A 329 -37.28 3.58 -2.40
CA HIS A 329 -37.52 3.62 -0.95
C HIS A 329 -37.58 2.21 -0.33
N ASN A 330 -38.21 1.25 -1.01
CA ASN A 330 -38.22 -0.13 -0.55
C ASN A 330 -36.81 -0.74 -0.52
N LEU A 331 -35.98 -0.46 -1.55
CA LEU A 331 -34.57 -0.83 -1.57
C LEU A 331 -33.79 -0.22 -0.41
N MET A 332 -34.00 1.07 -0.12
CA MET A 332 -33.34 1.74 1.01
C MET A 332 -33.74 1.12 2.36
N ARG A 333 -35.02 0.76 2.54
CA ARG A 333 -35.50 0.11 3.76
C ARG A 333 -34.91 -1.28 3.99
N GLN A 334 -34.42 -1.96 2.94
CA GLN A 334 -33.73 -3.25 3.11
C GLN A 334 -32.40 -3.12 3.87
N VAL A 335 -31.87 -1.89 3.98
CA VAL A 335 -30.63 -1.57 4.71
C VAL A 335 -30.91 -1.30 6.18
N ASP A 336 -32.17 -1.05 6.56
CA ASP A 336 -32.54 -0.71 7.93
C ASP A 336 -32.25 -1.87 8.89
N LYS A 337 -31.67 -1.55 10.04
CA LYS A 337 -31.28 -2.54 11.06
C LYS A 337 -32.45 -3.43 11.47
N ASP A 338 -33.64 -2.87 11.59
CA ASP A 338 -34.84 -3.60 12.00
C ASP A 338 -35.29 -4.60 10.94
N VAL A 339 -35.20 -4.23 9.67
CA VAL A 339 -35.51 -5.11 8.54
C VAL A 339 -34.47 -6.23 8.45
N VAL A 340 -33.19 -5.90 8.55
CA VAL A 340 -32.10 -6.89 8.55
C VAL A 340 -32.24 -7.87 9.73
N ASN A 341 -32.61 -7.39 10.92
CA ASN A 341 -32.82 -8.24 12.09
C ASN A 341 -34.03 -9.18 11.90
N LYS A 342 -35.12 -8.70 11.30
CA LYS A 342 -36.27 -9.56 10.95
C LYS A 342 -35.90 -10.63 9.93
N LEU A 343 -35.17 -10.26 8.87
CA LEU A 343 -34.71 -11.20 7.84
C LEU A 343 -33.76 -12.27 8.42
N LYS A 344 -32.90 -11.90 9.37
CA LYS A 344 -32.06 -12.84 10.12
C LYS A 344 -32.89 -13.77 11.01
N ALA A 345 -33.88 -13.24 11.72
CA ALA A 345 -34.78 -14.04 12.56
C ALA A 345 -35.61 -15.04 11.75
N TRP A 346 -35.95 -14.69 10.50
CA TRP A 346 -36.67 -15.57 9.58
C TRP A 346 -35.77 -16.57 8.84
N GLY A 347 -34.45 -16.54 9.07
CA GLY A 347 -33.50 -17.44 8.39
C GLY A 347 -33.30 -17.15 6.90
N ILE A 348 -33.79 -15.99 6.41
CA ILE A 348 -33.66 -15.59 5.00
C ILE A 348 -32.25 -15.03 4.72
N LYS A 349 -31.58 -14.48 5.75
CA LYS A 349 -30.27 -13.83 5.61
C LYS A 349 -29.25 -14.38 6.61
N GLU A 350 -28.08 -14.79 6.12
CA GLU A 350 -26.97 -15.29 6.94
C GLU A 350 -26.21 -14.18 7.70
N LYS A 351 -25.40 -14.56 8.70
CA LYS A 351 -24.73 -13.62 9.64
C LYS A 351 -23.78 -12.60 8.97
N LYS A 352 -23.29 -12.84 7.74
CA LYS A 352 -22.26 -12.03 7.06
C LYS A 352 -22.68 -11.38 5.72
N SER A 353 -23.85 -11.66 5.14
CA SER A 353 -24.18 -11.15 3.81
C SER A 353 -24.55 -9.65 3.85
N GLY A 354 -23.90 -8.87 2.97
CA GLY A 354 -24.20 -7.47 2.66
C GLY A 354 -25.57 -7.33 1.98
N ILE A 355 -25.78 -6.27 1.20
CA ILE A 355 -27.01 -6.15 0.38
C ILE A 355 -26.62 -6.44 -1.05
N ASP A 356 -27.16 -7.54 -1.57
CA ASP A 356 -26.98 -7.90 -2.97
C ASP A 356 -28.14 -7.33 -3.76
N ALA A 357 -27.89 -6.21 -4.43
CA ALA A 357 -28.89 -5.52 -5.25
C ALA A 357 -28.29 -5.20 -6.60
N ARG A 358 -28.73 -5.94 -7.62
CA ARG A 358 -28.37 -5.69 -9.02
C ARG A 358 -29.52 -4.94 -9.67
N ILE A 359 -29.28 -3.68 -9.98
CA ILE A 359 -30.27 -2.72 -10.44
C ILE A 359 -29.92 -2.28 -11.86
N ILE A 360 -30.91 -2.26 -12.74
CA ILE A 360 -30.79 -1.67 -14.07
C ILE A 360 -31.75 -0.49 -14.22
N PHE A 361 -31.20 0.67 -14.59
CA PHE A 361 -31.91 1.90 -14.91
C PHE A 361 -31.97 2.04 -16.43
N TYR A 362 -33.17 2.01 -17.00
CA TYR A 362 -33.38 2.11 -18.44
C TYR A 362 -34.41 3.18 -18.78
N GLY A 363 -34.27 3.83 -19.94
CA GLY A 363 -35.18 4.89 -20.38
C GLY A 363 -34.49 5.91 -21.28
N PRO A 364 -35.21 6.92 -21.80
CA PRO A 364 -34.66 7.92 -22.69
C PRO A 364 -33.49 8.70 -22.04
N PRO A 365 -32.55 9.25 -22.83
CA PRO A 365 -31.50 10.12 -22.31
C PRO A 365 -32.09 11.37 -21.64
N GLY A 366 -31.36 11.96 -20.69
CA GLY A 366 -31.79 13.19 -20.00
C GLY A 366 -32.89 13.02 -18.94
N THR A 367 -33.33 11.80 -18.63
CA THR A 367 -34.37 11.50 -17.61
C THR A 367 -33.84 11.37 -16.18
N GLY A 368 -32.53 11.54 -15.96
CA GLY A 368 -31.93 11.55 -14.61
C GLY A 368 -31.48 10.19 -14.07
N LYS A 369 -31.25 9.18 -14.92
CA LYS A 369 -30.76 7.84 -14.51
C LYS A 369 -29.48 7.90 -13.68
N THR A 370 -28.42 8.53 -14.21
CA THR A 370 -27.11 8.67 -13.54
C THR A 370 -27.22 9.54 -12.29
N LEU A 371 -27.99 10.64 -12.34
CA LEU A 371 -28.26 11.47 -11.17
C LEU A 371 -28.92 10.68 -10.04
N THR A 372 -29.91 9.84 -10.37
CA THR A 372 -30.61 9.00 -9.39
C THR A 372 -29.69 7.97 -8.75
N ALA A 373 -28.73 7.41 -9.52
CA ALA A 373 -27.71 6.52 -8.97
C ALA A 373 -26.84 7.24 -7.93
N HIS A 374 -26.42 8.48 -8.22
CA HIS A 374 -25.70 9.32 -7.27
C HIS A 374 -26.52 9.60 -6.02
N SER A 375 -27.77 10.02 -6.19
CA SER A 375 -28.68 10.31 -5.07
C SER A 375 -28.96 9.10 -4.18
N LEU A 376 -29.03 7.90 -4.78
CA LEU A 376 -29.16 6.65 -4.02
C LEU A 376 -27.90 6.38 -3.18
N GLY A 377 -26.71 6.58 -3.74
CA GLY A 377 -25.45 6.43 -2.98
C GLY A 377 -25.36 7.37 -1.77
N ARG A 378 -25.74 8.64 -1.92
CA ARG A 378 -25.79 9.59 -0.80
C ARG A 378 -26.75 9.12 0.28
N SER A 379 -27.95 8.71 -0.12
CA SER A 379 -29.01 8.28 0.79
C SER A 379 -28.62 7.00 1.56
N LEU A 380 -27.87 6.10 0.92
CA LEU A 380 -27.30 4.90 1.53
C LEU A 380 -25.99 5.14 2.30
N LYS A 381 -25.46 6.38 2.27
CA LYS A 381 -24.15 6.75 2.85
C LYS A 381 -23.00 5.86 2.33
N ARG A 382 -23.07 5.49 1.04
CA ARG A 382 -22.05 4.69 0.34
C ARG A 382 -21.38 5.55 -0.73
N GLN A 383 -20.07 5.34 -0.92
CA GLN A 383 -19.33 5.95 -2.04
C GLN A 383 -19.70 5.27 -3.35
N ILE A 384 -19.49 5.94 -4.48
CA ILE A 384 -19.80 5.39 -5.80
C ILE A 384 -18.51 5.25 -6.59
N LEU A 385 -18.24 4.03 -7.03
CA LEU A 385 -17.23 3.72 -8.04
C LEU A 385 -17.93 3.71 -9.40
N SER A 386 -17.77 4.80 -10.14
CA SER A 386 -18.34 4.95 -11.47
C SER A 386 -17.38 4.38 -12.50
N PHE A 387 -17.91 3.59 -13.41
CA PHE A 387 -17.19 3.04 -14.54
C PHE A 387 -17.96 3.35 -15.82
N ASP A 388 -17.28 3.97 -16.78
CA ASP A 388 -17.86 4.24 -18.09
C ASP A 388 -17.65 3.05 -19.02
N CYS A 389 -18.74 2.35 -19.33
CA CYS A 389 -18.74 1.16 -20.18
C CYS A 389 -18.21 1.44 -21.59
N SER A 390 -18.30 2.68 -22.08
CA SER A 390 -17.78 3.07 -23.39
C SER A 390 -16.26 2.98 -23.48
N LYS A 391 -15.53 3.03 -22.34
CA LYS A 391 -14.06 2.95 -22.29
C LYS A 391 -13.51 1.53 -22.51
N ILE A 392 -14.31 0.47 -22.36
CA ILE A 392 -13.82 -0.92 -22.48
C ILE A 392 -13.47 -1.26 -23.93
N LEU A 393 -14.24 -0.77 -24.91
CA LEU A 393 -14.04 -1.12 -26.32
C LEU A 393 -12.83 -0.40 -26.95
N SER A 394 -12.38 0.72 -26.39
CA SER A 394 -11.28 1.52 -26.96
C SER A 394 -9.89 1.00 -26.59
N MET A 395 -9.75 0.25 -25.50
CA MET A 395 -8.50 -0.37 -25.07
C MET A 395 -8.31 -1.76 -25.71
N TYR A 396 -7.72 -1.75 -26.91
CA TYR A 396 -7.05 -2.88 -27.58
C TYR A 396 -7.89 -4.11 -27.95
N VAL A 397 -8.09 -4.29 -29.27
CA VAL A 397 -8.64 -5.50 -29.89
C VAL A 397 -7.73 -6.69 -29.55
N GLY A 398 -8.15 -7.55 -28.61
CA GLY A 398 -7.44 -8.78 -28.23
C GLY A 398 -7.39 -9.09 -26.73
N GLU A 399 -7.57 -8.09 -25.85
CA GLU A 399 -7.48 -8.27 -24.38
C GLU A 399 -8.78 -7.97 -23.62
N SER A 400 -9.85 -7.65 -24.33
CA SER A 400 -11.10 -7.13 -23.76
C SER A 400 -11.75 -8.06 -22.71
N GLU A 401 -11.55 -9.38 -22.80
CA GLU A 401 -12.03 -10.36 -21.81
C GLU A 401 -11.33 -10.26 -20.46
N LYS A 402 -10.00 -10.07 -20.47
CA LYS A 402 -9.20 -9.87 -19.26
C LYS A 402 -9.57 -8.55 -18.61
N ASN A 403 -9.84 -7.53 -19.42
CA ASN A 403 -10.21 -6.20 -18.94
C ASN A 403 -11.55 -6.22 -18.19
N VAL A 404 -12.56 -6.94 -18.70
CA VAL A 404 -13.84 -7.11 -17.97
C VAL A 404 -13.62 -7.77 -16.62
N ARG A 405 -12.83 -8.86 -16.54
CA ARG A 405 -12.54 -9.51 -15.25
C ARG A 405 -11.79 -8.59 -14.31
N LYS A 406 -10.77 -7.90 -14.82
CA LYS A 406 -9.96 -6.93 -14.07
C LYS A 406 -10.83 -5.88 -13.38
N ILE A 407 -11.85 -5.33 -14.05
CA ILE A 407 -12.77 -4.35 -13.43
C ILE A 407 -13.42 -4.91 -12.16
N PHE A 408 -14.01 -6.10 -12.24
CA PHE A 408 -14.68 -6.71 -11.08
C PHE A 408 -13.69 -7.18 -10.00
N ASP A 409 -12.54 -7.71 -10.40
CA ASP A 409 -11.47 -8.13 -9.47
C ASP A 409 -10.91 -6.92 -8.71
N THR A 410 -10.62 -5.84 -9.44
CA THR A 410 -10.17 -4.57 -8.88
C THR A 410 -11.22 -3.94 -7.96
N TYR A 411 -12.51 -3.97 -8.33
CA TYR A 411 -13.59 -3.54 -7.43
C TYR A 411 -13.61 -4.36 -6.13
N LYS A 412 -13.39 -5.67 -6.22
CA LYS A 412 -13.36 -6.57 -5.06
C LYS A 412 -12.18 -6.27 -4.15
N GLU A 413 -10.99 -6.05 -4.71
CA GLU A 413 -9.80 -5.61 -3.97
C GLU A 413 -10.06 -4.29 -3.24
N LEU A 414 -10.60 -3.28 -3.93
CA LEU A 414 -10.97 -1.99 -3.34
C LEU A 414 -12.02 -2.15 -2.23
N THR A 415 -12.97 -3.06 -2.40
CA THR A 415 -14.01 -3.34 -1.40
C THR A 415 -13.42 -4.01 -0.15
N GLN A 416 -12.46 -4.93 -0.30
CA GLN A 416 -11.78 -5.58 0.82
C GLN A 416 -10.94 -4.60 1.64
N GLN A 417 -10.34 -3.61 0.98
CA GLN A 417 -9.54 -2.57 1.62
C GLN A 417 -10.39 -1.47 2.27
N THR A 418 -11.72 -1.49 2.14
CA THR A 418 -12.59 -0.40 2.55
C THR A 418 -13.67 -0.85 3.55
N LYS A 419 -13.91 -0.03 4.58
CA LYS A 419 -14.85 -0.35 5.68
C LYS A 419 -16.32 -0.39 5.23
N THR A 420 -16.64 0.24 4.11
CA THR A 420 -18.00 0.31 3.56
C THR A 420 -17.94 -0.11 2.11
N GLU A 421 -18.69 -1.15 1.77
CA GLU A 421 -18.92 -1.57 0.39
C GLU A 421 -19.41 -0.37 -0.45
N PRO A 422 -18.63 0.11 -1.43
CA PRO A 422 -19.09 1.14 -2.36
C PRO A 422 -20.22 0.59 -3.25
N ILE A 423 -20.85 1.48 -4.01
CA ILE A 423 -21.79 1.10 -5.07
C ILE A 423 -20.99 1.10 -6.37
N LEU A 424 -21.06 0.00 -7.12
CA LEU A 424 -20.53 -0.06 -8.48
C LEU A 424 -21.57 0.52 -9.45
N LEU A 425 -21.24 1.64 -10.08
CA LEU A 425 -22.07 2.27 -11.12
C LEU A 425 -21.45 1.98 -12.48
N LEU A 426 -22.15 1.20 -13.30
CA LEU A 426 -21.80 0.94 -14.69
C LEU A 426 -22.61 1.89 -15.57
N ASN A 427 -21.99 3.00 -15.96
CA ASN A 427 -22.65 4.04 -16.74
C ASN A 427 -22.59 3.71 -18.24
N GLU A 428 -23.66 3.99 -18.96
CA GLU A 428 -23.77 3.75 -20.42
C GLU A 428 -23.48 2.30 -20.83
N ALA A 429 -24.03 1.34 -20.09
CA ALA A 429 -23.88 -0.08 -20.34
C ALA A 429 -24.56 -0.57 -21.64
N ASP A 430 -25.04 0.34 -22.49
CA ASP A 430 -25.72 0.07 -23.77
C ASP A 430 -24.94 -0.90 -24.66
N GLN A 431 -23.61 -0.73 -24.70
CA GLN A 431 -22.72 -1.55 -25.53
C GLN A 431 -22.69 -3.02 -25.08
N PHE A 432 -22.84 -3.29 -23.79
CA PHE A 432 -22.86 -4.66 -23.25
C PHE A 432 -24.25 -5.28 -23.27
N LEU A 433 -25.28 -4.44 -23.20
CA LEU A 433 -26.67 -4.87 -23.03
C LEU A 433 -27.42 -5.04 -24.35
N SER A 434 -26.85 -4.55 -25.46
CA SER A 434 -27.45 -4.66 -26.79
C SER A 434 -27.62 -6.12 -27.26
N SER A 435 -28.70 -6.38 -27.99
CA SER A 435 -29.02 -7.68 -28.56
C SER A 435 -27.88 -8.23 -29.44
N ARG A 436 -27.56 -9.51 -29.26
CA ARG A 436 -26.53 -10.22 -30.03
C ARG A 436 -26.78 -10.10 -31.54
N SER A 437 -25.74 -9.77 -32.30
CA SER A 437 -25.77 -9.77 -33.77
C SER A 437 -25.98 -11.21 -34.28
N SER A 438 -27.14 -11.48 -34.87
CA SER A 438 -27.56 -12.81 -35.37
C SER A 438 -27.21 -13.07 -36.86
N GLY A 439 -26.33 -12.25 -37.46
CA GLY A 439 -25.87 -12.36 -38.85
C GLY A 439 -24.57 -13.17 -39.02
N VAL A 440 -24.07 -13.27 -40.26
CA VAL A 440 -22.78 -13.92 -40.59
C VAL A 440 -21.68 -13.35 -39.68
N SER A 441 -21.25 -14.15 -38.70
CA SER A 441 -20.43 -13.69 -37.58
C SER A 441 -19.03 -13.33 -38.05
N SER A 442 -18.72 -12.03 -38.06
CA SER A 442 -17.33 -11.58 -38.13
C SER A 442 -16.58 -12.03 -36.86
N SER A 443 -15.26 -12.16 -36.90
CA SER A 443 -14.46 -12.46 -35.70
C SER A 443 -14.69 -11.44 -34.57
N ALA A 444 -15.05 -10.20 -34.93
CA ALA A 444 -15.38 -9.15 -33.98
C ALA A 444 -16.72 -9.40 -33.25
N ASP A 445 -17.74 -9.91 -33.95
CA ASP A 445 -19.03 -10.27 -33.34
C ASP A 445 -18.87 -11.42 -32.33
N GLN A 446 -18.00 -12.39 -32.61
CA GLN A 446 -17.72 -13.50 -31.69
C GLN A 446 -17.02 -13.00 -30.42
N MET A 447 -16.01 -12.14 -30.55
CA MET A 447 -15.33 -11.52 -29.41
C MET A 447 -16.30 -10.68 -28.57
N HIS A 448 -17.20 -9.92 -29.20
CA HIS A 448 -18.19 -9.13 -28.50
C HIS A 448 -19.18 -10.00 -27.69
N ASN A 449 -19.68 -11.08 -28.30
CA ASN A 449 -20.55 -12.05 -27.61
C ASN A 449 -19.86 -12.74 -26.43
N GLN A 450 -18.56 -13.05 -26.55
CA GLN A 450 -17.79 -13.66 -25.48
C GLN A 450 -17.57 -12.69 -24.31
N MET A 451 -17.28 -11.43 -24.62
CA MET A 451 -17.19 -10.36 -23.62
C MET A 451 -18.49 -10.16 -22.85
N GLN A 452 -19.63 -10.14 -23.54
CA GLN A 452 -20.97 -10.09 -22.92
C GLN A 452 -21.21 -11.27 -21.98
N ASN A 453 -20.81 -12.49 -22.36
CA ASN A 453 -20.93 -13.68 -21.52
C ASN A 453 -20.11 -13.57 -20.22
N ILE A 454 -18.86 -13.11 -20.29
CA ILE A 454 -18.00 -12.93 -19.11
C ILE A 454 -18.58 -11.86 -18.20
N PHE A 455 -19.05 -10.76 -18.77
CA PHE A 455 -19.68 -9.69 -17.99
C PHE A 455 -20.95 -10.16 -17.26
N LEU A 456 -21.78 -11.00 -17.91
CA LEU A 456 -22.92 -11.65 -17.29
C LEU A 456 -22.53 -12.57 -16.12
N GLU A 457 -21.47 -13.36 -16.30
CA GLU A 457 -20.94 -14.24 -15.26
C GLU A 457 -20.46 -13.43 -14.04
N GLN A 458 -19.78 -12.30 -14.28
CA GLN A 458 -19.31 -11.43 -13.22
C GLN A 458 -20.45 -10.73 -12.47
N ILE A 459 -21.50 -10.27 -13.17
CA ILE A 459 -22.71 -9.72 -12.53
C ILE A 459 -23.37 -10.78 -11.64
N GLU A 460 -23.44 -12.04 -12.07
CA GLU A 460 -24.04 -13.12 -11.26
C GLU A 460 -23.26 -13.37 -9.97
N LYS A 461 -21.93 -13.29 -10.01
CA LYS A 461 -21.04 -13.48 -8.85
C LYS A 461 -20.86 -12.21 -8.01
N PHE A 462 -21.36 -11.07 -8.48
CA PHE A 462 -21.17 -9.80 -7.81
C PHE A 462 -21.91 -9.75 -6.47
N GLU A 463 -21.17 -9.44 -5.41
CA GLU A 463 -21.68 -9.21 -4.05
C GLU A 463 -21.72 -7.70 -3.78
N GLY A 464 -22.83 -7.20 -3.26
CA GLY A 464 -23.07 -5.77 -3.01
C GLY A 464 -24.07 -5.11 -3.97
N ILE A 465 -23.97 -3.78 -4.09
CA ILE A 465 -24.92 -2.96 -4.87
C ILE A 465 -24.30 -2.59 -6.21
N LEU A 466 -24.88 -3.09 -7.29
CA LEU A 466 -24.51 -2.80 -8.67
C LEU A 466 -25.66 -2.05 -9.36
N ILE A 467 -25.35 -0.90 -9.96
CA ILE A 467 -26.30 -0.10 -10.72
C ILE A 467 -25.77 0.04 -12.14
N ALA A 468 -26.54 -0.42 -13.13
CA ALA A 468 -26.23 -0.22 -14.54
C ALA A 468 -27.21 0.81 -15.16
N THR A 469 -26.71 1.76 -15.94
CA THR A 469 -27.54 2.71 -16.70
C THR A 469 -27.52 2.38 -18.19
N THR A 470 -28.68 2.43 -18.83
CA THR A 470 -28.84 2.16 -20.27
C THR A 470 -29.89 3.11 -20.88
N ASN A 471 -29.65 3.53 -22.11
CA ASN A 471 -30.59 4.29 -22.92
C ASN A 471 -31.47 3.38 -23.80
N LEU A 472 -31.12 2.11 -23.94
CA LEU A 472 -31.86 1.14 -24.75
C LEU A 472 -33.14 0.67 -24.03
N LEU A 473 -34.30 1.11 -24.53
CA LEU A 473 -35.62 0.74 -24.01
C LEU A 473 -36.10 -0.65 -24.48
N GLU A 474 -35.70 -1.08 -25.69
CA GLU A 474 -36.33 -2.23 -26.36
C GLU A 474 -35.40 -3.42 -26.68
N ASN A 475 -34.07 -3.23 -26.63
CA ASN A 475 -33.09 -4.22 -27.15
C ASN A 475 -32.18 -4.84 -26.08
N ILE A 476 -32.67 -5.01 -24.84
CA ILE A 476 -31.89 -5.70 -23.79
C ILE A 476 -32.02 -7.22 -23.97
N ASP A 477 -30.90 -7.93 -24.12
CA ASP A 477 -30.93 -9.40 -24.19
C ASP A 477 -31.59 -9.99 -22.92
N THR A 478 -32.51 -10.93 -23.14
CA THR A 478 -33.21 -11.70 -22.10
C THR A 478 -32.27 -12.32 -21.06
N ALA A 479 -31.04 -12.69 -21.44
CA ALA A 479 -30.03 -13.20 -20.53
C ALA A 479 -29.62 -12.16 -19.47
N PHE A 480 -29.43 -10.89 -19.86
CA PHE A 480 -29.14 -9.79 -18.95
C PHE A 480 -30.32 -9.47 -18.05
N SER A 481 -31.52 -9.42 -18.64
CA SER A 481 -32.76 -9.17 -17.91
C SER A 481 -32.97 -10.14 -16.74
N ARG A 482 -32.47 -11.39 -16.79
CA ARG A 482 -32.59 -12.37 -15.69
C ARG A 482 -31.60 -12.16 -14.55
N ARG A 483 -30.46 -11.49 -14.79
CA ARG A 483 -29.38 -11.31 -13.80
C ARG A 483 -29.58 -10.09 -12.90
N PHE A 484 -30.37 -9.11 -13.34
CA PHE A 484 -30.76 -7.95 -12.53
C PHE A 484 -32.01 -8.24 -11.70
N ASN A 485 -31.94 -7.99 -10.40
CA ASN A 485 -33.05 -8.18 -9.47
C ASN A 485 -34.11 -7.07 -9.61
N TYR A 486 -33.67 -5.85 -9.94
CA TYR A 486 -34.54 -4.68 -10.06
C TYR A 486 -34.38 -4.03 -11.42
N LYS A 487 -35.52 -3.81 -12.10
CA LYS A 487 -35.60 -3.16 -13.41
C LYS A 487 -36.44 -1.91 -13.24
N ILE A 488 -35.82 -0.76 -13.40
CA ILE A 488 -36.46 0.53 -13.14
C ILE A 488 -36.47 1.34 -14.43
N GLU A 489 -37.68 1.58 -14.93
CA GLU A 489 -37.93 2.42 -16.09
C GLU A 489 -37.95 3.89 -15.69
N PHE A 490 -37.24 4.72 -16.46
CA PHE A 490 -37.28 6.16 -16.40
C PHE A 490 -38.03 6.70 -17.61
N GLN A 491 -39.27 7.15 -17.38
CA GLN A 491 -40.12 7.74 -18.40
C GLN A 491 -39.86 9.25 -18.50
N LYS A 492 -40.23 9.85 -19.64
CA LYS A 492 -40.23 11.33 -19.77
C LYS A 492 -41.18 11.92 -18.70
N PRO A 493 -40.78 13.00 -18.01
CA PRO A 493 -41.58 13.56 -16.92
C PRO A 493 -42.91 14.10 -17.43
N ASN A 494 -43.98 13.92 -16.65
CA ASN A 494 -45.28 14.52 -16.92
C ASN A 494 -45.29 16.04 -16.62
N GLU A 495 -46.38 16.73 -16.94
CA GLU A 495 -46.48 18.19 -16.77
C GLU A 495 -46.25 18.64 -15.31
N GLN A 496 -46.83 17.93 -14.34
CA GLN A 496 -46.64 18.24 -12.91
C GLN A 496 -45.18 18.07 -12.48
N GLN A 497 -44.51 17.01 -12.94
CA GLN A 497 -43.10 16.76 -12.68
C GLN A 497 -42.21 17.81 -13.35
N ARG A 498 -42.53 18.22 -14.59
CA ARG A 498 -41.80 19.29 -15.28
C ARG A 498 -41.94 20.62 -14.56
N ARG A 499 -43.13 20.97 -14.06
CA ARG A 499 -43.33 22.15 -13.22
C ARG A 499 -42.41 22.13 -11.99
N LYS A 500 -42.35 20.99 -11.28
CA LYS A 500 -41.46 20.81 -10.14
C LYS A 500 -39.98 20.92 -10.53
N LEU A 501 -39.57 20.34 -11.67
CA LEU A 501 -38.21 20.46 -12.20
C LEU A 501 -37.83 21.92 -12.49
N TRP A 502 -38.71 22.67 -13.16
CA TRP A 502 -38.49 24.11 -13.41
C TRP A 502 -38.36 24.90 -12.10
N GLN A 503 -39.25 24.67 -11.13
CA GLN A 503 -39.18 25.33 -9.82
C GLN A 503 -37.87 25.04 -9.09
N MET A 504 -37.37 23.81 -9.16
CA MET A 504 -36.12 23.42 -8.49
C MET A 504 -34.86 23.91 -9.20
N MET A 505 -34.89 24.04 -10.54
CA MET A 505 -33.69 24.36 -11.34
C MET A 505 -33.55 25.85 -11.65
N LEU A 506 -34.64 26.63 -11.58
CA LEU A 506 -34.59 28.07 -11.80
C LEU A 506 -33.84 28.77 -10.66
N PRO A 507 -32.86 29.66 -10.95
CA PRO A 507 -32.13 30.37 -9.90
C PRO A 507 -33.05 31.25 -9.05
N GLU A 508 -33.07 31.04 -7.73
CA GLU A 508 -33.93 31.82 -6.80
C GLU A 508 -33.60 33.32 -6.77
N HIS A 509 -32.35 33.69 -7.05
CA HIS A 509 -31.86 35.08 -6.99
C HIS A 509 -31.78 35.76 -8.36
N ALA A 510 -32.20 35.10 -9.44
CA ALA A 510 -32.23 35.73 -10.75
C ALA A 510 -33.36 36.76 -10.84
N PRO A 511 -33.14 37.92 -11.47
CA PRO A 511 -34.19 38.89 -11.73
C PRO A 511 -35.09 38.40 -12.87
N TYR A 512 -36.34 38.07 -12.56
CA TYR A 512 -37.35 37.67 -13.55
C TYR A 512 -38.27 38.84 -13.90
N GLU A 513 -38.86 38.82 -15.09
CA GLU A 513 -39.90 39.77 -15.47
C GLU A 513 -41.15 39.66 -14.59
N GLU A 514 -41.91 40.76 -14.49
CA GLU A 514 -43.19 40.75 -13.77
C GLU A 514 -44.18 39.81 -14.46
N GLY A 515 -44.73 38.84 -13.71
CA GLY A 515 -45.68 37.86 -14.23
C GLY A 515 -45.04 36.60 -14.83
N PHE A 516 -43.76 36.34 -14.58
CA PHE A 516 -43.08 35.11 -15.01
C PHE A 516 -43.84 33.84 -14.57
N ASP A 517 -44.31 33.05 -15.53
CA ASP A 517 -45.16 31.89 -15.30
C ASP A 517 -44.49 30.56 -15.67
N ILE A 518 -44.15 29.78 -14.65
CA ILE A 518 -43.56 28.45 -14.79
C ILE A 518 -44.54 27.44 -15.40
N ASP A 519 -45.85 27.59 -15.18
CA ASP A 519 -46.85 26.67 -15.72
C ASP A 519 -46.87 26.71 -17.26
N THR A 520 -46.55 27.85 -17.87
CA THR A 520 -46.38 27.97 -19.31
C THR A 520 -45.17 27.18 -19.83
N LEU A 521 -44.04 27.17 -19.11
CA LEU A 521 -42.86 26.37 -19.48
C LEU A 521 -43.08 24.86 -19.29
N ALA A 522 -43.87 24.47 -18.28
CA ALA A 522 -44.14 23.06 -17.98
C ALA A 522 -44.96 22.32 -19.06
N LYS A 523 -45.70 23.04 -19.91
CA LYS A 523 -46.48 22.47 -21.02
C LYS A 523 -45.60 21.82 -22.11
N TYR A 524 -44.35 22.26 -22.23
CA TYR A 524 -43.44 21.73 -23.24
C TYR A 524 -42.87 20.36 -22.83
N HIS A 525 -42.95 19.39 -23.74
CA HIS A 525 -42.53 18.01 -23.48
C HIS A 525 -41.01 17.89 -23.52
N MET A 526 -40.37 18.01 -22.36
CA MET A 526 -38.91 18.02 -22.21
C MET A 526 -38.45 17.08 -21.10
N THR A 527 -37.22 16.60 -21.23
CA THR A 527 -36.52 15.87 -20.17
C THR A 527 -35.84 16.84 -19.19
N GLY A 528 -35.45 16.35 -18.01
CA GLY A 528 -34.74 17.19 -17.03
C GLY A 528 -33.39 17.71 -17.56
N GLY A 529 -32.69 16.91 -18.37
CA GLY A 529 -31.46 17.35 -19.05
C GLY A 529 -31.69 18.51 -20.01
N GLN A 530 -32.79 18.46 -20.79
CA GLN A 530 -33.17 19.55 -21.69
C GLN A 530 -33.54 20.83 -20.92
N ILE A 531 -34.31 20.71 -19.83
CA ILE A 531 -34.66 21.86 -18.97
C ILE A 531 -33.38 22.51 -18.42
N SER A 532 -32.45 21.72 -17.90
CA SER A 532 -31.17 22.23 -17.39
C SER A 532 -30.34 22.94 -18.47
N LEU A 533 -30.31 22.40 -19.69
CA LEU A 533 -29.62 23.01 -20.82
C LEU A 533 -30.25 24.34 -21.21
N ILE A 534 -31.58 24.40 -21.29
CA ILE A 534 -32.33 25.63 -21.60
C ILE A 534 -32.02 26.71 -20.57
N ILE A 535 -32.14 26.40 -19.27
CA ILE A 535 -31.84 27.37 -18.20
C ILE A 535 -30.42 27.93 -18.34
N LYS A 536 -29.44 27.05 -18.60
CA LYS A 536 -28.04 27.44 -18.76
C LYS A 536 -27.83 28.36 -19.96
N ASN A 537 -28.40 28.01 -21.11
CA ASN A 537 -28.27 28.81 -22.33
C ASN A 537 -29.01 30.15 -22.22
N THR A 538 -30.20 30.16 -21.62
CA THR A 538 -30.94 31.39 -21.31
C THR A 538 -30.12 32.28 -20.38
N ALA A 539 -29.52 31.72 -19.31
CA ALA A 539 -28.67 32.48 -18.40
C ALA A 539 -27.47 33.12 -19.11
N TYR A 540 -26.80 32.39 -20.02
CA TYR A 540 -25.73 32.99 -20.83
C TYR A 540 -26.22 34.10 -21.75
N SER A 541 -27.38 33.93 -22.40
CA SER A 541 -27.94 34.95 -23.29
C SER A 541 -28.31 36.23 -22.52
N VAL A 542 -28.89 36.09 -21.33
CA VAL A 542 -29.31 37.21 -20.48
C VAL A 542 -28.11 37.91 -19.85
N ALA A 543 -27.07 37.16 -19.44
CA ALA A 543 -25.89 37.71 -18.77
C ALA A 543 -25.05 38.66 -19.66
N VAL A 544 -25.18 38.58 -20.98
CA VAL A 544 -24.46 39.46 -21.92
C VAL A 544 -25.19 40.79 -22.17
N ARG A 545 -26.44 40.93 -21.72
CA ARG A 545 -27.25 42.12 -21.92
C ARG A 545 -26.96 43.17 -20.85
N GLU A 546 -27.08 44.46 -21.21
CA GLU A 546 -26.96 45.57 -20.24
C GLU A 546 -28.03 45.50 -19.15
N ASN A 547 -29.25 45.08 -19.50
CA ASN A 547 -30.33 44.78 -18.57
C ASN A 547 -30.51 43.25 -18.46
N ALA A 548 -29.86 42.66 -17.46
CA ALA A 548 -29.85 41.21 -17.25
C ALA A 548 -31.11 40.71 -16.54
N VAL A 549 -32.30 40.90 -17.13
CA VAL A 549 -33.59 40.37 -16.65
C VAL A 549 -33.99 39.15 -17.48
N PHE A 550 -34.39 38.08 -16.80
CA PHE A 550 -34.90 36.86 -17.42
C PHE A 550 -36.34 37.05 -17.87
N THR A 551 -36.57 37.01 -19.18
CA THR A 551 -37.92 37.12 -19.78
C THR A 551 -38.45 35.76 -20.21
N MET A 552 -39.77 35.58 -20.28
CA MET A 552 -40.38 34.36 -20.82
C MET A 552 -40.00 34.13 -22.28
N GLU A 553 -39.83 35.20 -23.06
CA GLU A 553 -39.40 35.11 -24.45
C GLU A 553 -38.02 34.46 -24.58
N ASP A 554 -37.08 34.74 -23.67
CA ASP A 554 -35.75 34.14 -23.67
C ASP A 554 -35.78 32.63 -23.48
N PHE A 555 -36.67 32.13 -22.61
CA PHE A 555 -36.88 30.70 -22.44
C PHE A 555 -37.56 30.08 -23.66
N LEU A 556 -38.59 30.74 -24.21
CA LEU A 556 -39.31 30.24 -25.39
C LEU A 556 -38.42 30.13 -26.64
N VAL A 557 -37.55 31.12 -26.86
CA VAL A 557 -36.57 31.11 -27.96
C VAL A 557 -35.64 29.91 -27.83
N GLU A 558 -35.15 29.63 -26.61
CA GLU A 558 -34.21 28.55 -26.39
C GLU A 558 -34.87 27.18 -26.41
N ILE A 559 -36.13 27.09 -25.95
CA ILE A 559 -37.02 25.93 -26.13
C ILE A 559 -37.20 25.61 -27.62
N GLU A 560 -37.46 26.63 -28.46
CA GLU A 560 -37.61 26.47 -29.91
C GLU A 560 -36.30 26.00 -30.56
N LYS A 561 -35.16 26.55 -30.15
CA LYS A 561 -33.84 26.11 -30.64
C LYS A 561 -33.56 24.66 -30.28
N GLU A 562 -33.82 24.26 -29.03
CA GLU A 562 -33.63 22.88 -28.58
C GLU A 562 -34.54 21.92 -29.34
N LYS A 563 -35.82 22.29 -29.58
CA LYS A 563 -36.73 21.49 -30.41
C LYS A 563 -36.27 21.35 -31.86
N ARG A 564 -35.68 22.38 -32.46
CA ARG A 564 -35.15 22.35 -33.83
C ARG A 564 -33.84 21.57 -33.93
N GLY A 565 -33.01 21.60 -32.87
CA GLY A 565 -31.76 20.85 -32.78
C GLY A 565 -31.96 19.38 -32.40
N SER A 566 -33.05 19.04 -31.73
CA SER A 566 -33.40 17.66 -31.40
C SER A 566 -33.89 16.92 -32.66
N PHE A 567 -33.01 16.08 -33.22
CA PHE A 567 -33.33 15.14 -34.30
C PHE A 567 -34.37 14.07 -33.92
N ASP A 568 -34.91 14.12 -32.70
CA ASP A 568 -35.91 13.20 -32.12
C ASP A 568 -37.35 13.61 -32.46
N SER A 569 -37.55 14.61 -33.33
CA SER A 569 -38.87 14.90 -33.90
C SER A 569 -39.25 13.77 -34.84
N GLU A 570 -40.19 12.94 -34.37
CA GLU A 570 -40.99 12.04 -35.19
C GLU A 570 -41.35 12.75 -36.51
N LYS A 571 -40.64 12.39 -37.58
CA LYS A 571 -41.18 12.55 -38.92
C LYS A 571 -42.41 11.66 -38.97
N GLN A 572 -43.56 12.20 -38.63
CA GLN A 572 -44.81 11.79 -39.26
C GLN A 572 -44.63 12.05 -40.76
N LEU A 573 -44.02 11.08 -41.43
CA LEU A 573 -44.21 10.85 -42.86
C LEU A 573 -45.69 10.53 -43.02
N GLY A 574 -46.49 11.59 -43.15
CA GLY A 574 -47.85 11.48 -43.62
C GLY A 574 -47.80 10.84 -45.00
N PHE A 575 -48.19 9.57 -45.07
CA PHE A 575 -48.71 9.01 -46.31
C PHE A 575 -50.01 9.75 -46.61
N LEU A 576 -49.91 10.79 -47.44
CA LEU A 576 -51.03 11.24 -48.24
C LEU A 576 -51.21 10.22 -49.37
N SER A 577 -52.20 9.36 -49.15
CA SER A 577 -53.05 8.61 -50.10
C SER A 577 -52.49 8.23 -51.47
#